data_AF-A0A812MSW3-F1
#
_entry.id   AF-A0A812MSW3-F1
#
_cell.length_a   1.000
_cell.length_b   1.000
_cell.length_c   1.000
_cell.angle_alpha   90.00
_cell.angle_beta   90.00
_cell.angle_gamma   90.00
#
_symmetry.space_group_name_H-M   'P 1'
#
loop_
_entity.id
_entity.type
_entity.pdbx_description
1 polymer ?
#
loop_
_entity_poly.entity_id
_entity_poly.type
_entity_poly.pdbx_seq_one_letter_code
_entity_poly.pdbx_strand_id
1 'polypeptide(L)'
;MKALVEQTDETAPRRLSVPERAERHTKIAKRLPGLDIRNRLEPSDSLVDACVSLYEQNRLNFIEWDRLTSKEQEAETTTELLLQFALTRRGIALEMGNLLDFNLHAKWVDRLLCARLDQVPQTHVQTSFGQLQLADRKLFQLLAEKTRSGVQATPSGRPLDDVFEGTWMAPEVLHILQPMPRPAGNASQSKDTRPGPYTPPGVPSDNWVPSRKGKGKGKGKTRASSRLPAGLEGCRSHTNAGEPICYGFNLKTCQEVVARGRCSKGLHICAWPKCGKSHAAADCPERAKATKQS
;
A
#
# COMPACT_ATOMS: atom_id res chain seq x y z
N MET A 1 -0.53 29.44 23.34
CA MET A 1 -0.80 28.51 22.22
C MET A 1 -0.45 29.23 20.92
N LYS A 2 0.75 29.01 20.38
CA LYS A 2 1.21 29.64 19.14
C LYS A 2 0.92 28.69 17.98
N ALA A 3 0.27 29.24 16.96
CA ALA A 3 -0.21 28.54 15.78
C ALA A 3 0.91 27.77 15.08
N LEU A 4 0.65 26.49 14.84
CA LEU A 4 1.43 25.62 13.97
C LEU A 4 1.22 26.13 12.53
N VAL A 5 2.18 26.89 12.03
CA VAL A 5 2.24 27.29 10.63
C VAL A 5 2.67 26.04 9.85
N GLU A 6 1.72 25.43 9.14
CA GLU A 6 2.01 24.53 8.03
C GLU A 6 2.77 25.34 6.98
N GLN A 7 4.09 25.22 7.00
CA GLN A 7 4.96 25.85 6.02
C GLN A 7 4.95 24.95 4.78
N THR A 8 4.27 25.41 3.73
CA THR A 8 4.22 24.77 2.42
C THR A 8 5.63 24.71 1.82
N ASP A 9 6.02 23.50 1.43
CA ASP A 9 7.37 23.05 1.08
C ASP A 9 7.77 23.42 -0.37
N GLU A 10 7.73 24.72 -0.73
CA GLU A 10 8.11 25.21 -2.08
C GLU A 10 9.38 26.07 -2.06
N THR A 11 10.45 25.59 -1.42
CA THR A 11 11.79 26.12 -1.71
C THR A 11 12.48 25.11 -2.62
N ALA A 12 12.73 25.49 -3.88
CA ALA A 12 13.40 24.59 -4.82
C ALA A 12 14.73 24.10 -4.21
N PRO A 13 14.99 22.78 -4.18
CA PRO A 13 16.17 22.23 -3.54
C PRO A 13 17.42 22.80 -4.21
N ARG A 14 18.40 23.21 -3.40
CA ARG A 14 19.70 23.64 -3.91
C ARG A 14 20.29 22.50 -4.74
N ARG A 15 20.68 22.83 -5.97
CA ARG A 15 21.30 21.88 -6.90
C ARG A 15 22.80 21.88 -6.66
N LEU A 16 23.37 20.73 -6.32
CA LEU A 16 24.81 20.59 -6.29
C LEU A 16 25.37 20.80 -7.71
N SER A 17 26.55 21.43 -7.78
CA SER A 17 27.26 21.50 -9.05
C SER A 17 27.72 20.10 -9.47
N VAL A 18 27.86 19.88 -10.79
CA VAL A 18 28.39 18.63 -11.36
C VAL A 18 29.73 18.20 -10.71
N PRO A 19 30.74 19.09 -10.54
CA PRO A 19 32.00 18.68 -9.92
C PRO A 19 31.84 18.28 -8.45
N GLU A 20 31.05 19.01 -7.65
CA GLU A 20 30.81 18.66 -6.24
C GLU A 20 30.11 17.29 -6.11
N ARG A 21 29.15 17.00 -7.00
CA ARG A 21 28.44 15.71 -7.01
C ARG A 21 29.40 14.57 -7.34
N ALA A 22 30.24 14.74 -8.36
CA ALA A 22 31.25 13.76 -8.75
C ALA A 22 32.28 13.52 -7.62
N GLU A 23 32.70 14.57 -6.91
CA GLU A 23 33.60 14.46 -5.77
C GLU A 23 32.96 13.64 -4.63
N ARG A 24 31.71 13.93 -4.27
CA ARG A 24 30.98 13.16 -3.25
C ARG A 24 30.81 11.69 -3.66
N HIS A 25 30.48 11.44 -4.91
CA HIS A 25 30.35 10.09 -5.45
C HIS A 25 31.68 9.31 -5.35
N THR A 26 32.79 9.92 -5.78
CA THR A 26 34.11 9.27 -5.71
C THR A 26 34.58 9.02 -4.29
N LYS A 27 34.26 9.90 -3.33
CA LYS A 27 34.55 9.68 -1.90
C LYS A 27 33.81 8.45 -1.36
N ILE A 28 32.53 8.30 -1.68
CA ILE A 28 31.73 7.17 -1.20
C ILE A 28 32.14 5.87 -1.88
N ALA A 29 32.36 5.87 -3.19
CA ALA A 29 32.83 4.70 -3.92
C ALA A 29 34.16 4.16 -3.34
N LYS A 30 35.05 5.05 -2.89
CA LYS A 30 36.28 4.64 -2.18
C LYS A 30 36.00 4.05 -0.79
N ARG A 31 34.97 4.54 -0.09
CA ARG A 31 34.60 4.08 1.26
C ARG A 31 33.82 2.76 1.25
N LEU A 32 33.13 2.46 0.15
CA LEU A 32 32.28 1.29 -0.04
C LEU A 32 32.79 0.41 -1.20
N PRO A 33 34.00 -0.15 -1.14
CA PRO A 33 34.60 -0.89 -2.26
C PRO A 33 33.84 -2.17 -2.64
N GLY A 34 33.04 -2.73 -1.72
CA GLY A 34 32.20 -3.91 -1.97
C GLY A 34 30.88 -3.61 -2.67
N LEU A 35 30.54 -2.33 -2.89
CA LEU A 35 29.30 -1.91 -3.54
C LEU A 35 29.61 -1.24 -4.86
N ASP A 36 29.15 -1.83 -5.96
CA ASP A 36 29.29 -1.22 -7.28
C ASP A 36 28.19 -0.16 -7.49
N ILE A 37 28.50 1.11 -7.22
CA ILE A 37 27.57 2.25 -7.31
C ILE A 37 27.36 2.70 -8.76
N ARG A 38 27.01 1.77 -9.65
CA ARG A 38 26.75 2.05 -11.07
C ARG A 38 25.33 1.63 -11.46
N ASN A 39 24.83 2.21 -12.55
CA ASN A 39 23.57 1.86 -13.19
C ASN A 39 22.37 1.94 -12.21
N ARG A 40 21.78 0.79 -11.86
CA ARG A 40 20.61 0.66 -10.98
C ARG A 40 20.85 1.13 -9.55
N LEU A 41 22.10 1.14 -9.09
CA LEU A 41 22.46 1.56 -7.73
C LEU A 41 22.90 3.02 -7.66
N GLU A 42 23.17 3.65 -8.80
CA GLU A 42 23.53 5.06 -8.83
C GLU A 42 22.28 5.92 -8.58
N PRO A 43 22.24 6.72 -7.50
CA PRO A 43 21.10 7.59 -7.22
C PRO A 43 20.98 8.70 -8.27
N SER A 44 19.74 9.12 -8.55
CA SER A 44 19.51 10.28 -9.41
C SER A 44 20.00 11.58 -8.77
N ASP A 45 20.37 12.54 -9.61
CA ASP A 45 20.79 13.87 -9.15
C ASP A 45 19.72 14.55 -8.29
N SER A 46 18.44 14.38 -8.64
CA SER A 46 17.32 14.93 -7.88
C SER A 46 17.14 14.29 -6.50
N LEU A 47 17.43 12.99 -6.35
CA LEU A 47 17.42 12.30 -5.06
C LEU A 47 18.57 12.79 -4.15
N VAL A 48 19.76 12.98 -4.73
CA VAL A 48 20.91 13.54 -4.02
C VAL A 48 20.64 14.98 -3.59
N ASP A 49 20.14 15.82 -4.50
CA ASP A 49 19.79 17.21 -4.21
C ASP A 49 18.70 17.30 -3.12
N ALA A 50 17.74 16.37 -3.10
CA ALA A 50 16.76 16.28 -2.01
C ALA A 50 17.42 16.00 -0.66
N CYS A 51 18.37 15.07 -0.58
CA CYS A 51 19.10 14.78 0.66
C CYS A 51 19.95 15.97 1.11
N VAL A 52 20.59 16.68 0.18
CA VAL A 52 21.33 17.91 0.47
C VAL A 52 20.41 18.99 1.02
N SER A 53 19.23 19.16 0.43
CA SER A 53 18.22 20.12 0.91
C SER A 53 17.80 19.83 2.35
N LEU A 54 17.61 18.56 2.72
CA LEU A 54 17.30 18.18 4.11
C LEU A 54 18.43 18.54 5.08
N TYR A 55 19.68 18.34 4.67
CA TYR A 55 20.85 18.74 5.46
C TYR A 55 20.91 20.26 5.64
N GLU A 56 20.68 21.03 4.58
CA GLU A 56 20.71 22.50 4.62
C GLU A 56 19.56 23.11 5.43
N GLN A 57 18.35 22.56 5.28
CA GLN A 57 17.19 22.94 6.08
C GLN A 57 17.29 22.48 7.54
N ASN A 58 18.31 21.68 7.86
CA ASN A 58 18.56 21.09 9.17
C ASN A 58 17.34 20.33 9.72
N ARG A 59 16.56 19.70 8.84
CA ARG A 59 15.34 18.94 9.17
C ARG A 59 15.25 17.69 8.31
N LEU A 60 14.90 16.56 8.95
CA LEU A 60 14.61 15.31 8.24
C LEU A 60 13.15 15.26 7.81
N ASN A 61 12.91 14.99 6.52
CA ASN A 61 11.59 14.63 6.00
C ASN A 61 11.68 13.26 5.30
N PHE A 62 10.55 12.55 5.23
CA PHE A 62 10.46 11.28 4.52
C PHE A 62 10.48 11.49 3.01
N ILE A 63 11.36 10.77 2.30
CA ILE A 63 11.39 10.73 0.85
C ILE A 63 10.59 9.50 0.40
N GLU A 64 9.49 9.74 -0.30
CA GLU A 64 8.62 8.68 -0.83
C GLU A 64 9.38 7.73 -1.75
N TRP A 65 8.98 6.46 -1.75
CA TRP A 65 9.64 5.40 -2.51
C TRP A 65 9.68 5.70 -4.02
N ASP A 66 8.63 6.31 -4.55
CA ASP A 66 8.53 6.72 -5.96
C ASP A 66 9.58 7.77 -6.36
N ARG A 67 10.17 8.47 -5.39
CA ARG A 67 11.23 9.45 -5.61
C ARG A 67 12.64 8.87 -5.49
N LEU A 68 12.78 7.58 -5.19
CA LEU A 68 14.06 6.90 -5.05
C LEU A 68 14.60 6.46 -6.42
N THR A 69 14.68 7.39 -7.37
CA THR A 69 15.00 7.12 -8.78
C THR A 69 16.51 6.92 -8.98
N SER A 70 16.88 6.19 -10.04
CA SER A 70 18.27 6.15 -10.52
C SER A 70 18.47 7.19 -11.63
N LYS A 71 19.70 7.31 -12.14
CA LYS A 71 19.95 8.17 -13.32
C LYS A 71 19.24 7.70 -14.59
N GLU A 72 18.96 6.41 -14.71
CA GLU A 72 18.45 5.79 -15.94
C GLU A 72 16.99 5.36 -15.84
N GLN A 73 16.47 5.15 -14.62
CA GLN A 73 15.18 4.51 -14.39
C GLN A 73 14.41 5.16 -13.25
N GLU A 74 13.09 5.18 -13.40
CA GLU A 74 12.16 5.53 -12.34
C GLU A 74 12.24 4.54 -11.17
N ALA A 75 11.74 4.94 -10.02
CA ALA A 75 11.74 4.11 -8.84
C ALA A 75 10.63 3.07 -8.95
N GLU A 76 11.01 1.81 -9.14
CA GLU A 76 10.08 0.69 -9.09
C GLU A 76 10.29 -0.12 -7.80
N THR A 77 9.21 -0.49 -7.11
CA THR A 77 9.25 -1.27 -5.86
C THR A 77 8.27 -2.45 -5.89
N THR A 78 7.95 -2.96 -7.07
CA THR A 78 6.96 -4.03 -7.29
C THR A 78 7.44 -5.41 -6.89
N THR A 79 8.77 -5.60 -6.83
CA THR A 79 9.43 -6.83 -6.39
C THR A 79 10.45 -6.52 -5.31
N GLU A 80 10.82 -7.53 -4.52
CA GLU A 80 11.78 -7.39 -3.43
C GLU A 80 13.16 -6.90 -3.92
N LEU A 81 13.60 -7.37 -5.10
CA LEU A 81 14.86 -6.93 -5.71
C LEU A 81 14.81 -5.45 -6.13
N LEU A 82 13.71 -5.02 -6.76
CA LEU A 82 13.56 -3.63 -7.18
C LEU A 82 13.44 -2.70 -5.97
N LEU A 83 12.72 -3.14 -4.92
CA LEU A 83 12.67 -2.45 -3.64
C LEU A 83 14.07 -2.32 -3.03
N GLN A 84 14.86 -3.40 -3.01
CA GLN A 84 16.24 -3.36 -2.52
C GLN A 84 17.06 -2.31 -3.28
N PHE A 85 17.01 -2.29 -4.61
CA PHE A 85 17.71 -1.28 -5.39
C PHE A 85 17.26 0.15 -5.06
N ALA A 86 15.96 0.38 -4.92
CA ALA A 86 15.41 1.70 -4.57
C ALA A 86 15.88 2.17 -3.18
N LEU A 87 15.83 1.30 -2.18
CA LEU A 87 16.25 1.64 -0.83
C LEU A 87 17.78 1.79 -0.74
N THR A 88 18.56 0.99 -1.46
CA THR A 88 20.03 1.15 -1.53
C THR A 88 20.40 2.51 -2.14
N ARG A 89 19.72 2.95 -3.21
CA ARG A 89 19.91 4.31 -3.76
C ARG A 89 19.66 5.39 -2.71
N ARG A 90 18.62 5.24 -1.88
CA ARG A 90 18.35 6.15 -0.77
C ARG A 90 19.50 6.18 0.24
N GLY A 91 20.02 5.01 0.64
CA GLY A 91 21.15 4.91 1.57
C GLY A 91 22.38 5.65 1.03
N ILE A 92 22.70 5.46 -0.26
CA ILE A 92 23.81 6.15 -0.92
C ILE A 92 23.55 7.67 -0.97
N ALA A 93 22.33 8.09 -1.32
CA ALA A 93 21.98 9.51 -1.37
C ALA A 93 22.03 10.19 0.01
N LEU A 94 21.62 9.50 1.07
CA LEU A 94 21.73 9.99 2.45
C LEU A 94 23.20 10.16 2.87
N GLU A 95 24.07 9.22 2.51
CA GLU A 95 25.52 9.32 2.72
C GLU A 95 26.11 10.50 1.91
N MET A 96 25.73 10.65 0.64
CA MET A 96 26.12 11.81 -0.19
C MET A 96 25.64 13.14 0.39
N GLY A 97 24.47 13.15 1.02
CA GLY A 97 23.89 14.29 1.72
C GLY A 97 24.52 14.57 3.09
N ASN A 98 25.46 13.74 3.56
CA ASN A 98 26.03 13.80 4.90
C ASN A 98 24.98 13.68 6.02
N LEU A 99 23.91 12.91 5.78
CA LEU A 99 22.80 12.74 6.73
C LEU A 99 22.95 11.49 7.59
N LEU A 100 23.11 10.32 6.97
CA LEU A 100 23.10 9.01 7.65
C LEU A 100 24.14 8.09 7.02
N ASP A 101 24.79 7.28 7.87
CA ASP A 101 25.72 6.24 7.44
C ASP A 101 25.06 5.21 6.51
N PHE A 102 25.71 4.94 5.38
CA PHE A 102 25.25 3.90 4.46
C PHE A 102 25.04 2.55 5.13
N ASN A 103 25.95 2.10 6.01
CA ASN A 103 25.84 0.77 6.61
C ASN A 103 24.71 0.69 7.62
N LEU A 104 24.43 1.78 8.34
CA LEU A 104 23.25 1.87 9.21
C LEU A 104 21.96 1.76 8.40
N HIS A 105 21.88 2.49 7.27
CA HIS A 105 20.75 2.39 6.36
C HIS A 105 20.61 0.98 5.76
N ALA A 106 21.72 0.36 5.35
CA ALA A 106 21.74 -0.99 4.78
C ALA A 106 21.19 -2.05 5.76
N LYS A 107 21.53 -1.96 7.06
CA LYS A 107 20.92 -2.83 8.09
C LYS A 107 19.40 -2.74 8.10
N TRP A 108 18.84 -1.53 7.91
CA TRP A 108 17.40 -1.35 7.84
C TRP A 108 16.79 -1.96 6.57
N VAL A 109 17.45 -1.82 5.42
CA VAL A 109 17.02 -2.48 4.17
C VAL A 109 16.98 -4.00 4.36
N ASP A 110 18.03 -4.58 4.92
CA ASP A 110 18.10 -6.01 5.22
C ASP A 110 16.96 -6.43 6.16
N ARG A 111 16.66 -5.65 7.19
CA ARG A 111 15.55 -5.92 8.12
C ARG A 111 14.19 -5.93 7.42
N LEU A 112 13.92 -4.98 6.52
CA LEU A 112 12.68 -4.95 5.74
C LEU A 112 12.56 -6.17 4.83
N LEU A 113 13.65 -6.55 4.16
CA LEU A 113 13.68 -7.70 3.26
C LEU A 113 13.56 -9.02 4.02
N CYS A 114 14.22 -9.17 5.17
CA CYS A 114 14.03 -10.32 6.07
C CYS A 114 12.56 -10.41 6.50
N ALA A 115 11.98 -9.33 7.04
CA ALA A 115 10.58 -9.35 7.47
C ALA A 115 9.59 -9.70 6.33
N ARG A 116 9.95 -9.39 5.09
CA ARG A 116 9.18 -9.74 3.89
C ARG A 116 9.37 -11.19 3.48
N LEU A 117 10.59 -11.69 3.50
CA LEU A 117 10.97 -13.01 2.96
C LEU A 117 10.88 -14.14 3.99
N ASP A 118 10.79 -13.81 5.27
CA ASP A 118 10.71 -14.79 6.35
C ASP A 118 9.51 -15.72 6.18
N GLN A 119 9.74 -16.99 6.53
CA GLN A 119 8.68 -18.00 6.53
C GLN A 119 7.70 -17.72 7.67
N VAL A 120 6.48 -17.38 7.29
CA VAL A 120 5.40 -17.10 8.22
C VAL A 120 4.50 -18.34 8.36
N PRO A 121 4.05 -18.72 9.57
CA PRO A 121 3.09 -19.80 9.76
C PRO A 121 1.83 -19.62 8.92
N GLN A 122 1.18 -20.72 8.51
CA GLN A 122 -0.04 -20.66 7.68
C GLN A 122 -1.19 -19.86 8.32
N THR A 123 -1.20 -19.78 9.66
CA THR A 123 -2.14 -19.01 10.46
C THR A 123 -1.96 -17.49 10.35
N HIS A 124 -0.90 -17.03 9.70
CA HIS A 124 -0.58 -15.62 9.53
C HIS A 124 -0.44 -15.27 8.04
N VAL A 125 -0.46 -13.97 7.75
CA VAL A 125 -0.21 -13.40 6.43
C VAL A 125 1.19 -12.81 6.44
N GLN A 126 1.94 -13.10 5.38
CA GLN A 126 3.27 -12.54 5.15
C GLN A 126 3.20 -11.01 5.09
N THR A 127 4.22 -10.36 5.64
CA THR A 127 4.37 -8.90 5.67
C THR A 127 4.27 -8.34 4.25
N SER A 128 3.32 -7.46 3.97
CA SER A 128 3.10 -6.87 2.64
C SER A 128 4.06 -5.71 2.34
N PHE A 129 4.27 -5.37 1.05
CA PHE A 129 5.00 -4.16 0.67
C PHE A 129 4.43 -2.89 1.31
N GLY A 130 3.11 -2.79 1.45
CA GLY A 130 2.46 -1.69 2.15
C GLY A 130 2.85 -1.62 3.63
N GLN A 131 2.96 -2.75 4.32
CA GLN A 131 3.47 -2.79 5.69
C GLN A 131 4.93 -2.35 5.77
N LEU A 132 5.78 -2.76 4.82
CA LEU A 132 7.18 -2.31 4.76
C LEU A 132 7.26 -0.79 4.60
N GLN A 133 6.48 -0.21 3.68
CA GLN A 133 6.45 1.24 3.44
C GLN A 133 5.93 2.00 4.67
N LEU A 134 4.92 1.47 5.37
CA LEU A 134 4.42 2.06 6.60
C LEU A 134 5.47 2.04 7.72
N ALA A 135 6.19 0.93 7.89
CA ALA A 135 7.26 0.81 8.87
C ALA A 135 8.42 1.77 8.56
N ASP A 136 8.78 1.89 7.29
CA ASP A 136 9.81 2.80 6.80
C ASP A 136 9.44 4.27 7.03
N ARG A 137 8.19 4.66 6.71
CA ARG A 137 7.69 6.00 7.01
C ARG A 137 7.69 6.27 8.52
N LYS A 138 7.30 5.29 9.33
CA LYS A 138 7.31 5.42 10.80
C LYS A 138 8.72 5.59 11.36
N LEU A 139 9.71 4.87 10.83
CA LEU A 139 11.12 5.05 11.20
C LEU A 139 11.56 6.49 10.97
N PHE A 140 11.38 7.04 9.76
CA PHE A 140 11.79 8.40 9.45
C PHE A 140 11.02 9.47 10.23
N GLN A 141 9.74 9.22 10.55
CA GLN A 141 8.99 10.09 11.46
C GLN A 141 9.66 10.15 12.85
N LEU A 142 9.99 8.99 13.44
CA LEU A 142 10.64 8.95 14.75
C LEU A 142 12.06 9.52 14.72
N LEU A 143 12.81 9.31 13.64
CA LEU A 143 14.12 9.92 13.46
C LEU A 143 14.00 11.44 13.46
N ALA A 144 13.05 12.01 12.70
CA ALA A 144 12.80 13.45 12.67
C ALA A 144 12.35 13.99 14.04
N GLU A 145 11.58 13.21 14.80
CA GLU A 145 11.19 13.58 16.17
C GLU A 145 12.39 13.61 17.13
N LYS A 146 13.32 12.65 17.02
CA LYS A 146 14.53 12.59 17.86
C LYS A 146 15.60 13.60 17.45
N THR A 147 15.63 14.02 16.18
CA THR A 147 16.57 15.02 15.67
C THR A 147 15.94 16.39 15.48
N ARG A 148 14.94 16.76 16.30
CA ARG A 148 14.30 18.09 16.28
C ARG A 148 15.28 19.25 16.48
N SER A 149 16.40 19.02 17.15
CA SER A 149 17.49 19.99 17.32
C SER A 149 18.33 20.20 16.05
N GLY A 150 18.23 19.29 15.08
CA GLY A 150 18.96 19.33 13.82
C GLY A 150 19.51 17.97 13.39
N VAL A 151 19.82 17.88 12.09
CA VAL A 151 20.43 16.72 11.43
C VAL A 151 21.84 17.00 10.89
N GLN A 152 22.30 18.25 10.95
CA GLN A 152 23.63 18.63 10.50
C GLN A 152 24.71 17.99 11.37
N ALA A 153 25.84 17.66 10.74
CA ALA A 153 26.96 17.03 11.45
C ALA A 153 27.52 17.99 12.51
N THR A 154 27.82 17.41 13.67
CA THR A 154 28.41 18.07 14.84
C THR A 154 29.83 17.54 15.06
N PRO A 155 30.63 18.15 15.97
CA PRO A 155 31.93 17.59 16.34
C PRO A 155 31.85 16.14 16.87
N SER A 156 30.70 15.72 17.41
CA SER A 156 30.43 14.35 17.87
C SER A 156 30.02 13.39 16.75
N GLY A 157 29.72 13.87 15.54
CA GLY A 157 29.26 13.05 14.43
C GLY A 157 27.92 13.50 13.83
N ARG A 158 27.33 12.65 12.99
CA ARG A 158 26.00 12.88 12.38
C ARG A 158 24.91 12.51 13.40
N PRO A 159 24.01 13.44 13.79
CA PRO A 159 22.97 13.16 14.78
C PRO A 159 22.07 11.97 14.44
N LEU A 160 21.83 11.72 13.15
CA LEU A 160 21.02 10.58 12.73
C LEU A 160 21.71 9.24 13.00
N ASP A 161 23.04 9.15 12.89
CA ASP A 161 23.79 7.91 13.15
C ASP A 161 23.57 7.47 14.60
N ASP A 162 23.66 8.41 15.55
CA ASP A 162 23.55 8.15 16.99
C ASP A 162 22.18 7.62 17.41
N VAL A 163 21.12 8.13 16.78
CA VAL A 163 19.74 7.76 17.14
C VAL A 163 19.17 6.64 16.27
N PHE A 164 19.84 6.27 15.16
CA PHE A 164 19.29 5.34 14.18
C PHE A 164 18.98 3.99 14.80
N GLU A 165 19.96 3.40 15.48
CA GLU A 165 19.83 2.05 16.02
C GLU A 165 18.78 1.95 17.14
N GLY A 166 18.61 3.01 17.92
CA GLY A 166 17.55 3.08 18.92
C GLY A 166 16.15 3.31 18.33
N THR A 167 16.05 3.71 17.06
CA THR A 167 14.78 4.11 16.43
C THR A 167 14.19 3.03 15.55
N TRP A 168 14.99 2.34 14.74
CA TRP A 168 14.50 1.18 13.95
C TRP A 168 14.13 -0.03 14.83
N MET A 169 14.71 -0.13 16.05
CA MET A 169 14.34 -1.14 17.06
C MET A 169 13.15 -0.70 17.93
N ALA A 170 12.61 0.49 17.71
CA ALA A 170 11.50 1.00 18.51
C ALA A 170 10.25 0.14 18.28
N PRO A 171 9.48 -0.21 19.33
CA PRO A 171 8.27 -1.02 19.21
C PRO A 171 7.27 -0.48 18.19
N GLU A 172 7.18 0.84 18.06
CA GLU A 172 6.32 1.55 17.12
C GLU A 172 6.66 1.25 15.65
N VAL A 173 7.92 0.92 15.35
CA VAL A 173 8.37 0.52 14.01
C VAL A 173 8.24 -1.00 13.86
N LEU A 174 8.76 -1.75 14.83
CA LEU A 174 8.86 -3.21 14.73
C LEU A 174 7.50 -3.91 14.72
N HIS A 175 6.49 -3.38 15.42
CA HIS A 175 5.15 -3.97 15.42
C HIS A 175 4.50 -3.94 14.03
N ILE A 176 4.79 -2.92 13.20
CA ILE A 176 4.25 -2.81 11.84
C ILE A 176 4.78 -3.94 10.94
N LEU A 177 6.01 -4.40 11.20
CA LEU A 177 6.65 -5.49 10.47
C LEU A 177 6.23 -6.88 10.95
N GLN A 178 5.38 -6.99 11.97
CA GLN A 178 4.90 -8.29 12.43
C GLN A 178 3.92 -8.89 11.41
N PRO A 179 4.07 -10.17 11.07
CA PRO A 179 3.05 -10.90 10.33
C PRO A 179 1.72 -10.84 11.07
N MET A 180 0.65 -10.55 10.35
CA MET A 180 -0.68 -10.41 10.95
C MET A 180 -1.38 -11.77 10.96
N PRO A 181 -2.17 -12.10 11.99
CA PRO A 181 -3.01 -13.28 11.97
C PRO A 181 -3.88 -13.26 10.72
N ARG A 182 -3.92 -14.39 10.02
CA ARG A 182 -4.81 -14.56 8.89
C ARG A 182 -6.21 -14.37 9.43
N PRO A 183 -6.99 -13.40 8.89
CA PRO A 183 -8.35 -13.26 9.32
C PRO A 183 -9.04 -14.61 9.14
N ALA A 184 -9.78 -15.04 10.16
CA ALA A 184 -10.68 -16.16 10.06
C ALA A 184 -11.81 -15.78 9.10
N GLY A 185 -11.50 -15.63 7.81
CA GLY A 185 -12.51 -15.61 6.78
C GLY A 185 -13.17 -16.97 6.87
N ASN A 186 -14.49 -17.00 7.15
CA ASN A 186 -15.33 -18.19 7.31
C ASN A 186 -14.61 -19.43 6.78
N ALA A 187 -13.82 -20.08 7.64
CA ALA A 187 -13.56 -21.47 7.43
C ALA A 187 -14.97 -22.02 7.35
N SER A 188 -15.40 -22.46 6.18
CA SER A 188 -16.46 -23.44 6.09
C SER A 188 -15.94 -24.58 6.96
N GLN A 189 -16.22 -24.50 8.26
CA GLN A 189 -16.29 -25.64 9.12
C GLN A 189 -17.15 -26.58 8.29
N SER A 190 -16.52 -27.63 7.78
CA SER A 190 -17.26 -28.87 7.56
C SER A 190 -18.13 -28.98 8.80
N LYS A 191 -19.45 -28.84 8.63
CA LYS A 191 -20.37 -29.15 9.70
C LYS A 191 -20.08 -30.61 10.02
N ASP A 192 -19.24 -30.85 11.02
CA ASP A 192 -19.32 -32.06 11.79
C ASP A 192 -20.72 -31.99 12.39
N THR A 193 -21.65 -32.67 11.71
CA THR A 193 -22.96 -33.00 12.26
C THR A 193 -22.71 -33.95 13.43
N ARG A 194 -22.30 -33.39 14.55
CA ARG A 194 -22.37 -34.05 15.84
C ARG A 194 -23.86 -34.18 16.13
N PRO A 195 -24.42 -35.41 16.21
CA PRO A 195 -25.83 -35.59 16.50
C PRO A 195 -26.15 -34.93 17.84
N GLY A 196 -27.19 -34.10 17.86
CA GLY A 196 -27.67 -33.49 19.10
C GLY A 196 -28.15 -34.57 20.08
N PRO A 197 -28.17 -34.27 21.39
CA PRO A 197 -28.39 -35.23 22.49
C PRO A 197 -29.79 -35.88 22.54
N TYR A 198 -30.62 -35.68 21.53
CA TYR A 198 -31.95 -36.29 21.39
C TYR A 198 -32.14 -36.95 20.02
N THR A 199 -31.08 -37.47 19.42
CA THR A 199 -31.20 -38.36 18.26
C THR A 199 -31.45 -39.79 18.76
N PRO A 200 -32.65 -40.37 18.54
CA PRO A 200 -32.94 -41.71 19.01
C PRO A 200 -32.09 -42.75 18.25
N PRO A 201 -31.51 -43.76 18.92
CA PRO A 201 -30.79 -44.82 18.24
C PRO A 201 -31.77 -45.76 17.51
N GLY A 202 -31.51 -46.07 16.24
CA GLY A 202 -32.03 -47.31 15.63
C GLY A 202 -33.02 -47.23 14.47
N VAL A 203 -33.05 -46.14 13.66
CA VAL A 203 -33.81 -46.16 12.39
C VAL A 203 -32.87 -46.28 11.18
N PRO A 204 -32.93 -47.40 10.43
CA PRO A 204 -32.25 -47.54 9.14
C PRO A 204 -32.74 -46.48 8.17
N SER A 205 -31.80 -45.81 7.52
CA SER A 205 -32.03 -44.80 6.49
C SER A 205 -32.53 -45.46 5.21
N ASP A 206 -33.82 -45.80 5.13
CA ASP A 206 -34.50 -46.06 3.86
C ASP A 206 -36.01 -45.86 4.03
N ASN A 207 -36.48 -44.66 3.64
CA ASN A 207 -37.81 -44.36 3.09
C ASN A 207 -38.21 -42.89 3.29
N TRP A 208 -37.44 -41.96 2.70
CA TRP A 208 -37.97 -40.63 2.39
C TRP A 208 -38.31 -40.54 0.90
N VAL A 209 -39.60 -40.66 0.61
CA VAL A 209 -40.18 -40.59 -0.75
C VAL A 209 -40.23 -39.12 -1.21
N PRO A 210 -39.95 -38.83 -2.50
CA PRO A 210 -39.35 -37.59 -2.94
C PRO A 210 -40.40 -36.54 -3.34
N SER A 211 -40.24 -35.31 -2.84
CA SER A 211 -40.93 -34.16 -3.44
C SER A 211 -40.21 -33.73 -4.73
N ARG A 212 -40.99 -33.62 -5.80
CA ARG A 212 -40.60 -33.49 -7.21
C ARG A 212 -39.48 -32.46 -7.44
N LYS A 213 -38.28 -32.97 -7.75
CA LYS A 213 -37.12 -32.22 -8.21
C LYS A 213 -37.30 -31.84 -9.68
N GLY A 214 -37.88 -30.67 -9.92
CA GLY A 214 -37.70 -29.94 -11.16
C GLY A 214 -36.23 -29.57 -11.35
N LYS A 215 -35.68 -29.91 -12.51
CA LYS A 215 -34.28 -29.77 -12.93
C LYS A 215 -33.83 -28.30 -12.88
N GLY A 216 -33.06 -27.92 -11.85
CA GLY A 216 -32.48 -26.58 -11.70
C GLY A 216 -30.99 -26.62 -11.38
N LYS A 217 -30.16 -26.26 -12.36
CA LYS A 217 -28.71 -26.00 -12.22
C LYS A 217 -28.48 -24.80 -11.28
N GLY A 218 -27.64 -24.98 -10.25
CA GLY A 218 -26.84 -23.93 -9.57
C GLY A 218 -27.58 -22.82 -8.80
N LYS A 219 -27.61 -22.91 -7.47
CA LYS A 219 -27.93 -21.82 -6.50
C LYS A 219 -26.87 -21.90 -5.39
N GLY A 220 -26.29 -20.84 -4.85
CA GLY A 220 -26.50 -19.40 -4.98
C GLY A 220 -25.80 -18.78 -3.77
N LYS A 221 -24.70 -18.06 -3.99
CA LYS A 221 -23.99 -17.32 -2.93
C LYS A 221 -24.90 -16.18 -2.44
N THR A 222 -25.18 -16.17 -1.14
CA THR A 222 -25.85 -15.06 -0.45
C THR A 222 -25.01 -13.79 -0.64
N ARG A 223 -25.62 -12.78 -1.26
CA ARG A 223 -24.99 -11.50 -1.61
C ARG A 223 -24.63 -10.74 -0.33
N ALA A 224 -23.35 -10.40 -0.20
CA ALA A 224 -22.91 -9.33 0.67
C ALA A 224 -23.60 -8.03 0.23
N SER A 225 -24.32 -7.38 1.14
CA SER A 225 -24.88 -6.06 0.90
C SER A 225 -23.72 -5.05 0.83
N SER A 226 -23.28 -4.73 -0.39
CA SER A 226 -22.39 -3.60 -0.65
C SER A 226 -23.13 -2.32 -0.27
N ARG A 227 -22.70 -1.62 0.79
CA ARG A 227 -23.20 -0.27 1.08
C ARG A 227 -22.86 0.63 -0.10
N LEU A 228 -23.88 0.99 -0.88
CA LEU A 228 -23.75 1.85 -2.05
C LEU A 228 -23.66 3.32 -1.61
N PRO A 229 -22.99 4.18 -2.41
CA PRO A 229 -22.96 5.62 -2.15
C PRO A 229 -24.36 6.24 -2.13
N ALA A 230 -24.49 7.40 -1.45
CA ALA A 230 -25.72 8.18 -1.42
C ALA A 230 -26.20 8.48 -2.86
N GLY A 231 -27.48 8.23 -3.13
CA GLY A 231 -28.07 8.36 -4.48
C GLY A 231 -28.04 7.08 -5.32
N LEU A 232 -27.53 5.96 -4.81
CA LEU A 232 -27.61 4.62 -5.41
C LEU A 232 -28.23 3.58 -4.46
N GLU A 233 -29.04 4.02 -3.50
CA GLU A 233 -29.79 3.14 -2.61
C GLU A 233 -30.69 2.20 -3.44
N GLY A 234 -30.63 0.91 -3.12
CA GLY A 234 -31.39 -0.13 -3.85
C GLY A 234 -30.83 -0.51 -5.23
N CYS A 235 -29.76 0.14 -5.70
CA CYS A 235 -29.06 -0.28 -6.92
C CYS A 235 -28.21 -1.55 -6.67
N ARG A 236 -27.67 -2.13 -7.75
CA ARG A 236 -26.71 -3.25 -7.68
C ARG A 236 -25.29 -2.76 -7.97
N SER A 237 -24.31 -3.32 -7.24
CA SER A 237 -22.89 -3.03 -7.43
C SER A 237 -22.24 -3.79 -8.59
N HIS A 238 -22.80 -4.94 -8.95
CA HIS A 238 -22.24 -5.84 -9.96
C HIS A 238 -23.32 -6.35 -10.93
N THR A 239 -22.90 -6.70 -12.14
CA THR A 239 -23.74 -7.42 -13.11
C THR A 239 -24.04 -8.84 -12.66
N ASN A 240 -24.94 -9.52 -13.37
CA ASN A 240 -25.20 -10.94 -13.13
C ASN A 240 -23.98 -11.83 -13.43
N ALA A 241 -23.06 -11.35 -14.27
CA ALA A 241 -21.79 -12.00 -14.57
C ALA A 241 -20.69 -11.69 -13.53
N GLY A 242 -21.00 -10.87 -12.50
CA GLY A 242 -20.05 -10.51 -11.45
C GLY A 242 -19.12 -9.34 -11.83
N GLU A 243 -19.37 -8.64 -12.93
CA GLU A 243 -18.55 -7.49 -13.31
C GLU A 243 -18.96 -6.22 -12.55
N PRO A 244 -17.99 -5.38 -12.10
CA PRO A 244 -18.29 -4.16 -11.35
C PRO A 244 -18.96 -3.10 -12.23
N ILE A 245 -19.96 -2.43 -11.68
CA ILE A 245 -20.67 -1.31 -12.33
C ILE A 245 -20.09 0.01 -11.82
N CYS A 246 -19.82 0.95 -12.73
CA CYS A 246 -19.29 2.26 -12.35
C CYS A 246 -20.35 3.11 -11.65
N TYR A 247 -20.10 3.46 -10.37
CA TYR A 247 -20.99 4.33 -9.60
C TYR A 247 -21.00 5.76 -10.10
N GLY A 248 -19.84 6.30 -10.48
CA GLY A 248 -19.73 7.66 -11.02
C GLY A 248 -20.57 7.83 -12.29
N PHE A 249 -20.62 6.82 -13.15
CA PHE A 249 -21.49 6.85 -14.33
C PHE A 249 -22.96 6.92 -13.93
N ASN A 250 -23.38 6.09 -12.96
CA ASN A 250 -24.75 6.02 -12.49
C ASN A 250 -25.22 7.26 -11.71
N LEU A 251 -24.27 8.04 -11.18
CA LEU A 251 -24.47 9.34 -10.53
C LEU A 251 -24.17 10.54 -11.45
N LYS A 252 -23.82 10.31 -12.72
CA LYS A 252 -23.40 11.34 -13.69
C LYS A 252 -22.18 12.18 -13.28
N THR A 253 -21.25 11.60 -12.52
CA THR A 253 -20.00 12.24 -12.05
C THR A 253 -18.73 11.59 -12.61
N CYS A 254 -18.83 10.59 -13.49
CA CYS A 254 -17.66 9.93 -14.07
C CYS A 254 -17.00 10.79 -15.16
N GLN A 255 -15.71 11.06 -15.01
CA GLN A 255 -14.86 11.78 -15.97
C GLN A 255 -13.77 10.90 -16.60
N GLU A 256 -13.72 9.60 -16.23
CA GLU A 256 -12.73 8.65 -16.74
C GLU A 256 -12.92 8.35 -18.23
N VAL A 257 -11.82 8.05 -18.92
CA VAL A 257 -11.85 7.60 -20.32
C VAL A 257 -12.61 6.27 -20.42
N VAL A 258 -13.55 6.20 -21.37
CA VAL A 258 -14.42 5.03 -21.57
C VAL A 258 -14.02 4.30 -22.84
N ALA A 259 -13.68 3.02 -22.72
CA ALA A 259 -13.44 2.13 -23.85
C ALA A 259 -14.43 0.96 -23.77
N ARG A 260 -15.15 0.68 -24.87
CA ARG A 260 -16.14 -0.42 -24.96
C ARG A 260 -17.17 -0.40 -23.82
N GLY A 261 -17.64 0.78 -23.43
CA GLY A 261 -18.64 0.95 -22.36
C GLY A 261 -18.11 0.66 -20.95
N ARG A 262 -16.79 0.67 -20.75
CA ARG A 262 -16.13 0.44 -19.46
C ARG A 262 -15.10 1.52 -19.18
N CYS A 263 -15.05 2.01 -17.94
CA CYS A 263 -13.95 2.82 -17.42
C CYS A 263 -13.13 2.00 -16.42
N SER A 264 -12.06 2.61 -15.90
CA SER A 264 -11.21 2.06 -14.82
C SER A 264 -12.01 1.60 -13.59
N LYS A 265 -13.14 2.25 -13.28
CA LYS A 265 -13.99 2.00 -12.11
C LYS A 265 -15.11 0.99 -12.35
N GLY A 266 -15.39 0.60 -13.61
CA GLY A 266 -16.41 -0.40 -13.94
C GLY A 266 -17.22 -0.10 -15.20
N LEU A 267 -18.25 -0.91 -15.44
CA LEU A 267 -19.12 -0.80 -16.61
C LEU A 267 -20.07 0.40 -16.54
N HIS A 268 -20.24 1.08 -17.66
CA HIS A 268 -21.17 2.20 -17.84
C HIS A 268 -22.55 1.69 -18.25
N ILE A 269 -23.22 1.06 -17.29
CA ILE A 269 -24.57 0.51 -17.44
C ILE A 269 -25.41 0.83 -16.22
N CYS A 270 -26.73 0.81 -16.39
CA CYS A 270 -27.67 1.12 -15.33
C CYS A 270 -27.57 0.12 -14.17
N ALA A 271 -27.33 0.68 -12.97
CA ALA A 271 -27.23 -0.04 -11.72
C ALA A 271 -28.60 -0.41 -11.13
N TRP A 272 -29.72 0.08 -11.67
CA TRP A 272 -31.05 -0.30 -11.16
C TRP A 272 -31.30 -1.81 -11.34
N PRO A 273 -31.86 -2.50 -10.33
CA PRO A 273 -32.16 -3.93 -10.43
C PRO A 273 -32.99 -4.24 -11.68
N LYS A 274 -32.61 -5.29 -12.41
CA LYS A 274 -33.28 -5.76 -13.64
C LYS A 274 -33.24 -4.79 -14.84
N CYS A 275 -32.55 -3.65 -14.78
CA CYS A 275 -32.41 -2.74 -15.92
C CYS A 275 -31.18 -3.07 -16.79
N GLY A 276 -29.97 -2.65 -16.40
CA GLY A 276 -28.72 -2.98 -17.11
C GLY A 276 -28.55 -2.41 -18.52
N LYS A 277 -29.37 -1.44 -18.91
CA LYS A 277 -29.25 -0.73 -20.20
C LYS A 277 -28.16 0.35 -20.14
N SER A 278 -27.78 0.89 -21.30
CA SER A 278 -26.75 1.92 -21.48
C SER A 278 -27.23 3.34 -21.08
N HIS A 279 -27.74 3.51 -19.86
CA HIS A 279 -28.06 4.81 -19.25
C HIS A 279 -27.70 4.78 -17.76
N ALA A 280 -27.51 5.96 -17.16
CA ALA A 280 -27.22 6.09 -15.73
C ALA A 280 -28.45 5.74 -14.88
N ALA A 281 -28.27 5.19 -13.68
CA ALA A 281 -29.37 4.92 -12.76
C ALA A 281 -30.19 6.17 -12.40
N ALA A 282 -29.59 7.36 -12.45
CA ALA A 282 -30.28 8.65 -12.31
C ALA A 282 -31.38 8.86 -13.38
N ASP A 283 -31.20 8.34 -14.59
CA ASP A 283 -32.13 8.47 -15.72
C ASP A 283 -32.99 7.22 -15.93
N CYS A 284 -33.00 6.29 -14.96
CA CYS A 284 -33.67 5.02 -15.17
C CYS A 284 -35.20 5.19 -15.06
N PRO A 285 -35.97 4.88 -16.12
CA PRO A 285 -37.43 5.01 -16.09
C PRO A 285 -38.07 4.04 -15.08
N GLU A 286 -37.47 2.86 -14.90
CA GLU A 286 -37.94 1.87 -13.92
C GLU A 286 -37.65 2.31 -12.47
N ARG A 287 -36.56 3.07 -12.26
CA ARG A 287 -36.28 3.69 -10.96
C ARG A 287 -37.27 4.80 -10.67
N ALA A 288 -37.53 5.68 -11.64
CA ALA A 288 -38.48 6.78 -11.50
C ALA A 288 -39.92 6.31 -11.21
N LYS A 289 -40.32 5.15 -11.76
CA LYS A 289 -41.61 4.51 -11.43
C LYS A 289 -41.65 4.00 -9.99
N ALA A 290 -40.58 3.37 -9.51
CA ALA A 290 -40.51 2.80 -8.17
C ALA A 290 -40.55 3.88 -7.08
N THR A 291 -39.88 5.01 -7.27
CA THR A 291 -39.89 6.12 -6.30
C THR A 291 -41.23 6.86 -6.21
N LYS A 292 -42.11 6.73 -7.23
CA LYS A 292 -43.45 7.35 -7.24
C LYS A 292 -44.53 6.51 -6.55
N GLN A 293 -44.23 5.26 -6.22
CA GLN A 293 -45.15 4.32 -5.56
C GLN A 293 -44.82 4.11 -4.07
N SER A 294 -43.86 4.86 -3.53
CA SER A 294 -43.43 4.83 -2.12
C SER A 294 -43.81 6.10 -1.40
#